data_AF-A0A6N2HVE8-F1
#
_entry.id   AF-A0A6N2HVE8-F1
#
_cell.length_a   1.000
_cell.length_b   1.000
_cell.length_c   1.000
_cell.angle_alpha   90.00
_cell.angle_beta   90.00
_cell.angle_gamma   90.00
#
_symmetry.space_group_name_H-M   'P 1'
#
loop_
_entity.id
_entity.type
_entity.pdbx_description
1 polymer ?
#
loop_
_entity_poly.entity_id
_entity_poly.type
_entity_poly.pdbx_seq_one_letter_code
_entity_poly.pdbx_strand_id
1 'polypeptide(L)' 'MAIQSIVPYTVAGDMMTLEEISNQLKTTGHPASVSTIRRWIERDGLRTERYRRRDYVSYSDILLAHQEAVARRG' A
#
# COMPACT_ATOMS: atom_id res chain seq x y z
N MET A 1 -27.09 -4.54 -25.75
CA MET A 1 -26.38 -5.09 -24.59
C MET A 1 -24.98 -4.48 -24.57
N ALA A 2 -24.77 -3.46 -23.73
CA ALA A 2 -23.45 -2.84 -23.60
C ALA A 2 -22.64 -3.66 -22.59
N ILE A 3 -21.62 -4.37 -23.09
CA ILE A 3 -20.61 -4.98 -22.25
C ILE A 3 -19.81 -3.81 -21.66
N GLN A 4 -19.94 -3.58 -20.35
CA GLN A 4 -19.00 -2.70 -19.66
C GLN A 4 -17.61 -3.27 -19.92
N SER A 5 -16.82 -2.56 -20.72
CA SER A 5 -15.37 -2.79 -20.77
C SER A 5 -14.88 -2.67 -19.34
N ILE A 6 -14.64 -3.81 -18.70
CA ILE A 6 -13.79 -3.89 -17.52
C ILE A 6 -12.49 -3.28 -18.02
N VAL A 7 -12.26 -2.03 -17.61
CA VAL A 7 -10.98 -1.35 -17.83
C VAL A 7 -9.95 -2.39 -17.39
N PRO A 8 -9.02 -2.85 -18.27
CA PRO A 8 -7.94 -3.67 -17.80
C PRO A 8 -7.32 -2.86 -16.67
N TYR A 9 -7.37 -3.36 -15.44
CA TYR A 9 -6.67 -2.76 -14.32
C TYR A 9 -5.25 -2.66 -14.82
N THR A 10 -4.85 -1.46 -15.25
CA THR A 10 -3.50 -1.23 -15.66
C THR A 10 -2.73 -1.48 -14.39
N VAL A 11 -1.92 -2.53 -14.37
CA VAL A 11 -0.87 -2.72 -13.38
C VAL A 11 0.17 -1.63 -13.67
N ALA A 12 -0.25 -0.37 -13.57
CA ALA A 12 0.59 0.79 -13.53
C ALA A 12 1.24 0.75 -12.16
N GLY A 13 2.26 -0.10 -12.04
CA GLY A 13 3.11 -0.31 -10.87
C GLY A 13 2.37 -0.29 -9.54
N ASP A 14 2.11 -1.45 -8.96
CA ASP A 14 1.73 -1.60 -7.53
C ASP A 14 2.70 -0.86 -6.57
N MET A 15 3.85 -0.41 -7.08
CA MET A 15 4.79 0.51 -6.46
C MET A 15 4.20 1.92 -6.27
N MET A 16 3.85 2.25 -5.04
CA MET A 16 3.36 3.57 -4.63
C MET A 16 4.29 4.20 -3.60
N THR A 17 4.29 5.53 -3.52
CA THR A 17 5.02 6.22 -2.45
C THR A 17 4.34 6.02 -1.11
N LEU A 18 5.10 6.10 -0.02
CA LEU A 18 4.55 5.96 1.34
C LEU A 18 3.43 6.96 1.65
N GLU A 19 3.50 8.16 1.07
CA GLU A 19 2.48 9.20 1.22
C GLU A 19 1.17 8.80 0.52
N GLU A 20 1.25 8.30 -0.71
CA GLU A 20 0.08 7.81 -1.45
C GLU A 20 -0.57 6.63 -0.74
N ILE A 21 0.23 5.68 -0.25
CA ILE A 21 -0.25 4.51 0.50
C ILE A 21 -0.94 4.95 1.79
N SER A 22 -0.33 5.84 2.57
CA SER A 22 -0.95 6.42 3.77
C SER A 22 -2.30 7.06 3.47
N ASN A 23 -2.41 7.79 2.35
CA ASN A 23 -3.67 8.38 1.92
C ASN A 23 -4.71 7.34 1.50
N GLN A 24 -4.32 6.25 0.84
CA GLN A 24 -5.23 5.16 0.52
C GLN A 24 -5.68 4.39 1.77
N LEU A 25 -4.80 4.12 2.73
CA LEU A 25 -5.18 3.42 3.96
C LEU A 25 -6.23 4.18 4.78
N LYS A 26 -6.32 5.52 4.66
CA LYS A 26 -7.40 6.30 5.28
C LYS A 26 -8.78 5.90 4.78
N THR A 27 -8.93 5.46 3.53
CA THR A 27 -10.23 5.08 2.96
C THR A 27 -10.72 3.71 3.47
N THR A 28 -9.83 2.90 4.05
CA THR A 28 -10.14 1.56 4.59
C THR A 28 -10.80 1.60 5.97
N GLY A 29 -10.94 2.78 6.59
CA GLY A 29 -11.42 2.92 7.99
C GLY A 29 -10.34 2.64 9.04
N HIS A 30 -9.17 2.13 8.65
CA HIS A 30 -8.04 1.86 9.53
C HIS A 30 -6.80 2.65 9.06
N PRO A 31 -6.71 3.96 9.35
CA PRO A 31 -5.60 4.77 8.87
C PRO A 31 -4.26 4.33 9.48
N ALA A 32 -3.20 4.39 8.67
CA ALA A 32 -1.83 4.19 9.12
C ALA A 32 -0.96 5.36 8.68
N SER A 33 -0.12 5.86 9.59
CA SER A 33 0.84 6.93 9.27
C SER A 33 2.03 6.40 8.48
N VAL A 34 2.75 7.28 7.78
CA VAL A 34 3.99 6.95 7.06
C VAL A 34 5.02 6.27 7.97
N SER A 35 5.16 6.72 9.22
CA SER A 35 6.08 6.11 10.18
C SER A 35 5.67 4.69 10.56
N THR A 36 4.37 4.39 10.61
CA THR A 36 3.87 3.03 10.82
C THR A 36 4.14 2.15 9.62
N ILE A 37 3.91 2.66 8.41
CA ILE A 37 4.23 1.96 7.15
C ILE A 37 5.73 1.64 7.09
N ARG A 38 6.60 2.61 7.42
CA ARG A 38 8.06 2.39 7.52
C ARG A 38 8.40 1.26 8.49
N ARG A 39 7.75 1.22 9.65
CA ARG A 39 7.95 0.14 10.63
C ARG A 39 7.54 -1.22 10.07
N TRP A 40 6.46 -1.31 9.30
CA TRP A 40 6.07 -2.57 8.64
C TRP A 40 7.09 -3.01 7.59
N ILE A 41 7.58 -2.07 6.77
CA ILE A 41 8.64 -2.33 5.79
C ILE A 41 9.88 -2.91 6.47
N GLU A 42 10.33 -2.30 7.57
CA GLU A 42 11.50 -2.78 8.33
C GLU A 42 11.25 -4.12 9.02
N ARG A 43 10.06 -4.30 9.61
CA ARG A 43 9.67 -5.53 10.32
C ARG A 43 9.57 -6.73 9.38
N ASP A 44 8.96 -6.53 8.21
CA ASP A 44 8.59 -7.61 7.29
C ASP A 44 9.59 -7.74 6.13
N GLY A 45 10.59 -6.86 6.06
CA GLY A 45 11.62 -6.88 5.02
C GLY A 45 11.07 -6.56 3.63
N LEU A 46 10.07 -5.68 3.53
CA LEU A 46 9.37 -5.41 2.27
C LEU A 46 10.27 -4.74 1.25
N ARG A 47 10.16 -5.15 -0.01
CA ARG A 47 10.96 -4.60 -1.10
C ARG A 47 10.61 -3.12 -1.31
N THR A 48 11.60 -2.27 -1.10
CA THR A 48 11.49 -0.82 -1.32
C THR A 48 12.40 -0.42 -2.46
N GLU A 49 11.84 0.33 -3.42
CA GLU A 49 12.59 0.90 -4.53
C GLU A 49 12.71 2.41 -4.36
N ARG A 50 13.92 2.93 -4.52
CA ARG A 50 14.16 4.37 -4.40
C ARG A 50 14.23 5.00 -5.78
N TYR A 51 13.31 5.90 -6.07
CA TYR A 51 13.28 6.65 -7.33
C TYR A 51 13.08 8.14 -7.06
N ARG A 52 13.91 8.98 -7.69
CA ARG A 52 13.88 10.46 -7.53
C ARG A 52 13.76 10.92 -6.06
N ARG A 53 14.56 10.31 -5.17
CA ARG A 53 14.61 10.56 -3.71
C ARG A 53 13.39 10.10 -2.90
N ARG A 54 12.38 9.52 -3.54
CA ARG A 54 11.20 8.95 -2.87
C ARG A 54 11.32 7.43 -2.77
N ASP A 55 10.76 6.90 -1.70
CA ASP A 55 10.69 5.47 -1.43
C ASP A 55 9.35 4.96 -1.94
N TYR A 56 9.40 3.95 -2.82
CA TYR A 56 8.26 3.26 -3.39
C TYR A 56 8.21 1.85 -2.84
N VAL A 57 7.01 1.39 -2.52
CA VAL A 57 6.77 0.04 -2.03
C VAL A 57 5.49 -0.49 -2.66
N SER A 58 5.41 -1.82 -2.80
CA SER A 58 4.19 -2.50 -3.21
C SER A 58 3.04 -2.14 -2.26
N TYR A 59 1.96 -1.59 -2.81
CA TYR A 59 0.74 -1.32 -2.05
C TYR A 59 0.11 -2.63 -1.56
N SER A 60 0.14 -3.67 -2.38
CA SER A 60 -0.35 -5.01 -2.02
C SER A 60 0.38 -5.61 -0.82
N ASP A 61 1.72 -5.50 -0.76
CA ASP A 61 2.49 -5.95 0.40
C ASP A 61 2.13 -5.17 1.67
N ILE A 62 1.92 -3.85 1.55
CA ILE A 62 1.48 -3.04 2.68
C ILE A 62 0.06 -3.41 3.12
N LEU A 63 -0.84 -3.75 2.20
CA LEU A 63 -2.20 -4.21 2.56
C LEU A 63 -2.17 -5.50 3.37
N LEU A 64 -1.28 -6.44 3.05
CA LEU A 64 -1.10 -7.67 3.83
C LEU A 64 -0.61 -7.35 5.26
N ALA A 65 0.41 -6.50 5.38
CA ALA A 65 0.92 -6.05 6.68
C ALA A 65 -0.15 -5.27 7.48
N HIS A 66 -0.96 -4.46 6.80
CA HIS A 66 -2.05 -3.71 7.39
C HIS A 66 -3.17 -4.62 7.91
N GLN A 67 -3.60 -5.60 7.12
CA GLN A 67 -4.59 -6.59 7.53
C GLN A 67 -4.15 -7.31 8.80
N GLU A 68 -2.90 -7.77 8.84
CA GLU A 68 -2.32 -8.41 10.02
C GLU A 68 -2.31 -7.46 11.22
N ALA A 69 -1.91 -6.20 11.03
CA ALA A 69 -1.89 -5.21 12.10
C ALA A 69 -3.29 -4.88 12.65
N VAL A 70 -4.32 -4.87 11.81
CA VAL A 70 -5.72 -4.70 12.23
C VAL A 70 -6.21 -5.93 12.98
N ALA A 71 -5.93 -7.14 12.46
CA ALA A 71 -6.31 -8.39 13.10
C ALA A 71 -5.68 -8.60 14.49
N ARG A 72 -4.48 -8.05 14.75
CA ARG A 72 -3.85 -8.07 16.08
C ARG A 72 -4.41 -7.05 17.07
N ARG A 73 -5.17 -6.05 16.59
CA ARG A 73 -5.75 -4.98 17.42
C ARG A 73 -7.20 -5.24 17.82
N GLY A 74 -7.93 -6.04 17.04
CA GLY A 74 -9.28 -6.51 17.34
C GLY A 74 -9.25 -7.81 18.15
#